data_AF-A0A1G6XD07-F1
#
_entry.id   AF-A0A1G6XD07-F1
#
_cell.length_a   1.000
_cell.length_b   1.000
_cell.length_c   1.000
_cell.angle_alpha   90.00
_cell.angle_beta   90.00
_cell.angle_gamma   90.00
#
_symmetry.space_group_name_H-M   'P 1'
#
loop_
_entity.id
_entity.type
_entity.pdbx_description
1 polymer ?
#
loop_
_entity_poly.entity_id
_entity_poly.type
_entity_poly.pdbx_seq_one_letter_code
_entity_poly.pdbx_strand_id
1 'polypeptide(L)'
;MKWKWWAAVAFLACGAVWCGYAMIRPTDEVILTIGERYEQVRQQSRSTLPEATRYNYINLFVLRPAALRFNDPQYGFATPAAKFLSVFANREGVVELVTMSPQVETLPLDEAMSLLLDLQDQLRRGGWRQIRAKDSAAITDTPAMRAQMRSNDAPQSFWIAGDKYQVSLGVRRFVHENRPADERYLITLQLSGPPFIEDGPAD
;
A
#
# COMPACT_ATOMS: atom_id res chain seq x y z
N MET A 1 32.90 42.56 10.78
CA MET A 1 32.12 42.32 9.53
C MET A 1 32.34 40.93 8.93
N LYS A 2 33.57 40.41 8.82
CA LYS A 2 33.84 39.08 8.21
C LYS A 2 33.11 37.89 8.87
N TRP A 3 33.02 37.83 10.20
CA TRP A 3 32.34 36.75 10.94
C TRP A 3 30.88 36.51 10.53
N LYS A 4 30.14 37.58 10.26
CA LYS A 4 28.72 37.49 9.83
C LYS A 4 28.57 36.84 8.45
N TRP A 5 29.56 37.03 7.57
CA TRP A 5 29.60 36.41 6.25
C TRP A 5 29.92 34.92 6.33
N TRP A 6 30.89 34.52 7.16
CA TRP A 6 31.20 33.09 7.38
C TRP A 6 30.01 32.34 8.01
N ALA A 7 29.29 32.98 8.95
CA ALA A 7 28.08 32.40 9.52
C ALA A 7 26.96 32.23 8.47
N ALA A 8 26.76 33.22 7.59
CA ALA A 8 25.76 33.13 6.53
C ALA A 8 26.09 32.03 5.50
N VAL A 9 27.36 31.90 5.10
CA VAL A 9 27.82 30.84 4.20
C VAL A 9 27.65 29.45 4.84
N ALA A 10 27.99 29.31 6.13
CA ALA A 10 27.79 28.05 6.84
C ALA A 10 26.31 27.65 6.94
N PHE A 11 25.40 28.60 7.21
CA PHE A 11 23.95 28.34 7.23
C PHE A 11 23.42 27.88 5.87
N LEU A 12 23.84 28.53 4.78
CA LEU A 12 23.45 28.15 3.43
C LEU A 12 23.99 26.77 3.04
N ALA A 13 25.24 26.47 3.40
CA ALA A 13 25.83 25.15 3.18
C ALA A 13 25.09 24.05 3.95
N CYS A 14 24.77 24.28 5.23
CA CYS A 14 23.95 23.35 6.02
C CYS A 14 22.56 23.15 5.44
N GLY A 15 21.91 24.22 4.96
CA GLY A 15 20.61 24.15 4.29
C GLY A 15 20.66 23.32 2.99
N ALA A 16 21.69 23.53 2.16
CA ALA A 16 21.89 22.77 0.92
C ALA A 16 22.16 21.29 1.19
N VAL A 17 22.99 20.97 2.19
CA VAL A 17 23.25 19.58 2.62
C VAL A 17 21.98 18.93 3.16
N TRP A 18 21.19 19.66 3.96
CA TRP A 18 19.92 19.15 4.48
C TRP A 18 18.90 18.88 3.36
N CYS A 19 18.76 19.78 2.39
CA CYS A 19 17.90 19.59 1.23
C CYS A 19 18.35 18.41 0.36
N GLY A 20 19.66 18.30 0.09
CA GLY A 20 20.23 17.18 -0.65
C GLY A 20 19.97 15.85 0.07
N TYR A 21 20.20 15.81 1.38
CA TYR A 21 19.92 14.64 2.21
C TYR A 21 18.42 14.29 2.24
N ALA A 22 17.53 15.28 2.30
CA ALA A 22 16.09 15.05 2.24
C ALA A 22 15.64 14.47 0.88
N MET A 23 16.28 14.86 -0.23
CA MET A 23 15.98 14.32 -1.56
C MET A 23 16.56 12.91 -1.81
N ILE A 24 17.70 12.58 -1.19
CA ILE A 24 18.36 11.27 -1.35
C ILE A 24 17.84 10.24 -0.34
N ARG A 25 17.05 10.66 0.66
CA ARG A 25 16.48 9.75 1.64
C ARG A 25 15.67 8.67 0.92
N PRO A 26 15.98 7.38 1.13
CA PRO A 26 15.20 6.33 0.50
C PRO A 26 13.76 6.37 1.01
N THR A 27 12.82 5.83 0.25
CA THR A 27 11.44 5.65 0.73
C THR A 27 11.46 4.79 2.00
N ASP A 28 10.56 5.11 2.94
CA ASP A 28 10.33 4.23 4.09
C ASP A 28 9.74 2.90 3.61
N GLU A 29 10.06 1.81 4.29
CA GLU A 29 9.66 0.46 3.89
C GLU A 29 9.11 -0.28 5.11
N VAL A 30 7.91 -0.83 4.98
CA VAL A 30 7.31 -1.76 5.93
C VAL A 30 7.54 -3.17 5.39
N ILE A 31 8.35 -3.95 6.10
CA ILE A 31 8.71 -5.33 5.75
C ILE A 31 8.02 -6.24 6.75
N LEU A 32 7.13 -7.12 6.28
CA LEU A 32 6.42 -8.04 7.15
C LEU A 32 5.96 -9.30 6.43
N THR A 33 5.62 -10.31 7.23
CA THR A 33 4.76 -11.42 6.88
C THR A 33 3.56 -11.46 7.84
N ILE A 34 2.38 -11.86 7.37
CA ILE A 34 1.22 -12.05 8.24
C ILE A 34 1.53 -13.16 9.24
N GLY A 35 1.19 -12.94 10.52
CA GLY A 35 1.51 -13.83 11.64
C GLY A 35 2.78 -13.44 12.42
N GLU A 36 3.57 -12.46 11.95
CA GLU A 36 4.72 -11.94 12.71
C GLU A 36 4.28 -11.07 13.89
N ARG A 37 5.16 -10.93 14.90
CA ARG A 37 4.94 -9.98 16.00
C ARG A 37 5.11 -8.57 15.48
N TYR A 38 4.17 -7.68 15.80
CA TYR A 38 4.20 -6.29 15.36
C TYR A 38 5.49 -5.55 15.76
N GLU A 39 5.99 -5.77 16.98
CA GLU A 39 7.24 -5.12 17.41
C GLU A 39 8.46 -5.61 16.61
N GLN A 40 8.46 -6.87 16.17
CA GLN A 40 9.50 -7.35 15.25
C GLN A 40 9.37 -6.66 13.88
N VAL A 41 8.15 -6.57 13.34
CA VAL A 41 7.87 -5.84 12.10
C VAL A 41 8.35 -4.39 12.21
N ARG A 42 8.06 -3.70 13.32
CA ARG A 42 8.47 -2.32 13.57
C ARG A 42 10.00 -2.17 13.60
N GLN A 43 10.71 -3.11 14.23
CA GLN A 43 12.16 -3.08 14.35
C GLN A 43 12.89 -3.39 13.03
N GLN A 44 12.39 -4.37 12.25
CA GLN A 44 12.99 -4.76 10.98
C GLN A 44 12.64 -3.79 9.84
N SER A 45 11.51 -3.09 9.95
CA SER A 45 11.05 -2.11 8.96
C SER A 45 11.78 -0.78 9.11
N ARG A 46 12.30 -0.24 8.01
CA ARG A 46 12.79 1.14 7.97
C ARG A 46 11.61 2.09 7.75
N SER A 47 10.75 2.22 8.76
CA SER A 47 9.47 2.93 8.65
C SER A 47 9.18 3.85 9.84
N THR A 48 8.00 4.48 9.80
CA THR A 48 7.46 5.31 10.88
C THR A 48 6.26 4.66 11.57
N LEU A 49 6.22 3.33 11.58
CA LEU A 49 5.24 2.57 12.35
C LEU A 49 5.34 2.95 13.84
N PRO A 50 4.21 3.29 14.50
CA PRO A 50 4.22 3.72 15.90
C PRO A 50 4.47 2.53 16.84
N GLU A 51 4.78 2.79 18.10
CA GLU A 51 4.77 1.73 19.12
C GLU A 51 3.35 1.20 19.33
N ALA A 52 3.21 -0.11 19.51
CA ALA A 52 1.92 -0.69 19.86
C ALA A 52 1.60 -0.44 21.33
N THR A 53 0.38 0.02 21.58
CA THR A 53 -0.21 0.23 22.89
C THR A 53 -1.50 -0.58 22.98
N ARG A 54 -2.02 -0.75 24.20
CA ARG A 54 -3.32 -1.39 24.42
C ARG A 54 -4.51 -0.69 23.72
N TYR A 55 -4.32 0.51 23.19
CA TYR A 55 -5.40 1.35 22.64
C TYR A 55 -5.32 1.56 21.11
N ASN A 56 -4.19 1.28 20.46
CA ASN A 56 -3.98 1.60 19.04
C ASN A 56 -3.72 0.37 18.15
N TYR A 57 -3.94 -0.85 18.63
CA TYR A 57 -3.68 -2.10 17.90
C TYR A 57 -4.45 -2.22 16.55
N ILE A 58 -5.50 -1.40 16.35
CA ILE A 58 -6.24 -1.28 15.08
C ILE A 58 -5.80 -0.13 14.16
N ASN A 59 -4.93 0.77 14.64
CA ASN A 59 -4.57 2.03 13.99
C ASN A 59 -3.05 2.23 13.98
N LEU A 60 -2.29 1.21 13.59
CA LEU A 60 -0.82 1.28 13.50
C LEU A 60 -0.42 1.73 12.09
N PHE A 61 -0.74 2.98 11.77
CA PHE A 61 -0.45 3.56 10.45
C PHE A 61 0.88 4.31 10.43
N VAL A 62 1.54 4.27 9.28
CA VAL A 62 2.79 5.00 9.05
C VAL A 62 2.56 6.51 9.07
N LEU A 63 3.47 7.27 9.69
CA LEU A 63 3.40 8.74 9.73
C LEU A 63 3.99 9.40 8.48
N ARG A 64 4.79 8.66 7.70
CA ARG A 64 5.36 9.07 6.43
C ARG A 64 5.05 8.02 5.36
N PRO A 65 4.97 8.43 4.08
CA PRO A 65 4.72 7.48 3.01
C PRO A 65 5.72 6.32 3.01
N ALA A 66 5.21 5.10 2.95
CA ALA A 66 6.01 3.88 3.01
C ALA A 66 5.55 2.86 1.98
N ALA A 67 6.49 2.13 1.39
CA ALA A 67 6.21 0.96 0.58
C ALA A 67 5.99 -0.27 1.46
N LEU A 68 5.13 -1.19 1.05
CA LEU A 68 5.05 -2.52 1.63
C LEU A 68 5.99 -3.45 0.87
N ARG A 69 6.79 -4.24 1.61
CA ARG A 69 7.41 -5.46 1.12
C ARG A 69 6.84 -6.64 1.90
N PHE A 70 5.93 -7.36 1.28
CA PHE A 70 5.44 -8.62 1.84
C PHE A 70 6.51 -9.69 1.66
N ASN A 71 7.12 -10.11 2.77
CA ASN A 71 8.39 -10.84 2.78
C ASN A 71 8.19 -12.37 2.93
N ASP A 72 7.17 -12.91 2.28
CA ASP A 72 6.98 -14.36 2.17
C ASP A 72 7.91 -14.94 1.07
N PRO A 73 8.60 -16.07 1.31
CA PRO A 73 9.53 -16.65 0.33
C PRO A 73 8.91 -17.08 -1.01
N GLN A 74 7.61 -17.38 -1.03
CA GLN A 74 6.89 -17.82 -2.23
C GLN A 74 5.90 -16.76 -2.71
N TYR A 75 5.12 -16.21 -1.78
CA TYR A 75 3.99 -15.34 -2.07
C TYR A 75 4.33 -13.85 -1.97
N GLY A 76 5.59 -13.51 -1.74
CA GLY A 76 6.03 -12.14 -1.56
C GLY A 76 5.73 -11.23 -2.75
N PHE A 77 5.43 -9.96 -2.46
CA PHE A 77 5.25 -8.90 -3.44
C PHE A 77 5.59 -7.55 -2.81
N ALA A 78 5.77 -6.52 -3.65
CA ALA A 78 6.07 -5.17 -3.19
C ALA A 78 5.09 -4.16 -3.77
N THR A 79 4.89 -3.07 -3.04
CA THR A 79 4.06 -1.94 -3.50
C THR A 79 4.91 -0.69 -3.67
N PRO A 80 4.48 0.27 -4.48
CA PRO A 80 4.97 1.64 -4.37
C PRO A 80 4.65 2.25 -2.99
N ALA A 81 5.23 3.42 -2.75
CA ALA A 81 5.00 4.18 -1.52
C ALA A 81 3.53 4.57 -1.36
N ALA A 82 3.01 4.34 -0.16
CA ALA A 82 1.65 4.64 0.22
C ALA A 82 1.62 5.72 1.30
N LYS A 83 0.84 6.79 1.08
CA LYS A 83 0.57 7.76 2.15
C LYS A 83 -0.28 7.13 3.26
N PHE A 84 -1.16 6.20 2.90
CA PHE A 84 -1.96 5.43 3.82
C PHE A 84 -1.51 3.97 3.79
N LEU A 85 -0.86 3.51 4.86
CA LEU A 85 -0.53 2.12 5.14
C LEU A 85 -0.75 1.90 6.62
N SER A 86 -1.69 1.03 6.97
CA SER A 86 -2.01 0.64 8.33
C SER A 86 -1.79 -0.86 8.52
N VAL A 87 -1.15 -1.21 9.63
CA VAL A 87 -1.01 -2.58 10.10
C VAL A 87 -2.00 -2.78 11.24
N PHE A 88 -2.75 -3.86 11.19
CA PHE A 88 -3.58 -4.31 12.30
C PHE A 88 -2.89 -5.50 12.96
N ALA A 89 -2.73 -5.40 14.28
CA ALA A 89 -2.26 -6.49 15.11
C ALA A 89 -3.32 -6.84 16.15
N ASN A 90 -3.45 -8.12 16.47
CA ASN A 90 -4.39 -8.56 17.50
C ASN A 90 -3.90 -8.16 18.91
N ARG A 91 -4.66 -8.55 19.94
CA ARG A 91 -4.34 -8.21 21.35
C ARG A 91 -3.02 -8.82 21.84
N GLU A 92 -2.54 -9.87 21.18
CA GLU A 92 -1.25 -10.50 21.46
C GLU A 92 -0.12 -9.83 20.65
N GLY A 93 -0.43 -8.83 19.83
CA GLY A 93 0.54 -8.13 18.99
C GLY A 93 0.97 -8.94 17.77
N VAL A 94 0.15 -9.90 17.31
CA VAL A 94 0.38 -10.64 16.06
C VAL A 94 -0.29 -9.89 14.90
N VAL A 95 0.45 -9.66 13.82
CA VAL A 95 -0.07 -8.98 12.63
C VAL A 95 -1.03 -9.88 11.87
N GLU A 96 -2.25 -9.40 11.61
CA GLU A 96 -3.30 -10.17 10.92
C GLU A 96 -3.77 -9.52 9.61
N LEU A 97 -3.60 -8.19 9.49
CA LEU A 97 -4.09 -7.44 8.34
C LEU A 97 -3.20 -6.23 8.05
N VAL A 98 -2.97 -5.99 6.77
CA VAL A 98 -2.46 -4.72 6.23
C VAL A 98 -3.55 -4.12 5.37
N THR A 99 -3.87 -2.85 5.59
CA THR A 99 -4.74 -2.07 4.70
C THR A 99 -3.97 -0.85 4.21
N MET A 100 -3.94 -0.63 2.90
CA MET A 100 -3.19 0.48 2.32
C MET A 100 -3.77 0.97 1.01
N SER A 101 -3.36 2.18 0.61
CA SER A 101 -3.51 2.68 -0.75
C SER A 101 -2.13 2.81 -1.37
N PRO A 102 -1.74 1.97 -2.36
CA PRO A 102 -0.39 1.91 -2.92
C PRO A 102 -0.07 3.13 -3.80
N GLN A 103 -0.19 4.32 -3.23
CA GLN A 103 0.00 5.61 -3.88
C GLN A 103 0.13 6.70 -2.80
N VAL A 104 0.89 7.75 -3.12
CA VAL A 104 0.98 8.93 -2.24
C VAL A 104 -0.17 9.90 -2.50
N GLU A 105 -0.59 9.98 -3.76
CA GLU A 105 -1.70 10.80 -4.24
C GLU A 105 -2.67 9.95 -5.06
N THR A 106 -3.90 10.44 -5.22
CA THR A 106 -4.86 9.80 -6.12
C THR A 106 -4.37 9.90 -7.57
N LEU A 107 -4.50 8.82 -8.33
CA LEU A 107 -3.85 8.66 -9.64
C LEU A 107 -4.78 9.03 -10.80
N PRO A 108 -4.25 9.52 -11.93
CA PRO A 108 -4.97 9.46 -13.21
C PRO A 108 -5.37 8.01 -13.56
N LEU A 109 -6.35 7.85 -14.45
CA LEU A 109 -6.85 6.53 -14.85
C LEU A 109 -5.74 5.60 -15.38
N ASP A 110 -4.86 6.11 -16.24
CA ASP A 110 -3.80 5.31 -16.87
C ASP A 110 -2.79 4.79 -15.84
N GLU A 111 -2.35 5.65 -14.92
CA GLU A 111 -1.43 5.26 -13.85
C GLU A 111 -2.08 4.28 -12.87
N ALA A 112 -3.36 4.48 -12.54
CA ALA A 112 -4.12 3.55 -11.72
C ALA A 112 -4.23 2.16 -12.39
N MET A 113 -4.56 2.13 -13.68
CA MET A 113 -4.63 0.89 -14.45
C MET A 113 -3.27 0.18 -14.49
N SER A 114 -2.20 0.92 -14.82
CA SER A 114 -0.84 0.36 -14.85
C SER A 114 -0.43 -0.25 -13.51
N LEU A 115 -0.72 0.42 -12.39
CA LEU A 115 -0.38 -0.07 -11.07
C LEU A 115 -1.19 -1.32 -10.67
N LEU A 116 -2.48 -1.35 -10.99
CA LEU A 116 -3.33 -2.53 -10.72
C LEU A 116 -2.85 -3.75 -11.50
N LEU A 117 -2.47 -3.56 -12.77
CA LEU A 117 -1.92 -4.64 -13.58
C LEU A 117 -0.59 -5.15 -13.01
N ASP A 118 0.33 -4.26 -12.65
CA ASP A 118 1.61 -4.65 -12.04
C ASP A 118 1.42 -5.44 -10.74
N LEU A 119 0.54 -4.98 -9.85
CA LEU A 119 0.24 -5.69 -8.60
C LEU A 119 -0.34 -7.07 -8.88
N GLN A 120 -1.33 -7.19 -9.77
CA GLN A 120 -1.90 -8.50 -10.14
C GLN A 120 -0.87 -9.42 -10.82
N ASP A 121 0.07 -8.89 -11.60
CA ASP A 121 1.13 -9.66 -12.23
C ASP A 121 2.17 -10.14 -11.22
N GLN A 122 2.48 -9.35 -10.18
CA GLN A 122 3.26 -9.83 -9.05
C GLN A 122 2.54 -10.97 -8.32
N LEU A 123 1.24 -10.82 -8.03
CA LEU A 123 0.44 -11.88 -7.41
C LEU A 123 0.44 -13.17 -8.24
N ARG A 124 0.17 -13.09 -9.55
CA ARG A 124 0.22 -14.26 -10.44
C ARG A 124 1.59 -14.95 -10.42
N ARG A 125 2.67 -14.19 -10.49
CA ARG A 125 4.05 -14.72 -10.45
C ARG A 125 4.39 -15.36 -9.10
N GLY A 126 3.86 -14.82 -8.00
CA GLY A 126 4.00 -15.39 -6.66
C GLY A 126 3.12 -16.62 -6.40
N GLY A 127 2.36 -17.10 -7.40
CA GLY A 127 1.50 -18.27 -7.28
C GLY A 127 0.17 -18.01 -6.57
N TRP A 128 -0.25 -16.74 -6.46
CA TRP A 128 -1.57 -16.39 -5.97
C TRP A 128 -2.65 -16.78 -6.99
N ARG A 129 -3.77 -17.32 -6.49
CA ARG A 129 -4.91 -17.73 -7.31
C ARG A 129 -6.04 -16.73 -7.15
N GLN A 130 -6.58 -16.25 -8.26
CA GLN A 130 -7.79 -15.42 -8.22
C GLN A 130 -8.99 -16.26 -7.76
N ILE A 131 -9.84 -15.66 -6.93
CA ILE A 131 -11.12 -16.21 -6.48
C ILE A 131 -12.26 -15.26 -6.84
N ARG A 132 -13.50 -15.75 -6.79
CA ARG A 132 -14.71 -15.01 -7.12
C ARG A 132 -14.70 -14.39 -8.52
N ALA A 133 -14.04 -15.04 -9.49
CA ALA A 133 -13.86 -14.50 -10.83
C ALA A 133 -15.19 -14.18 -11.55
N LYS A 134 -16.28 -14.86 -11.19
CA LYS A 134 -17.64 -14.62 -11.71
C LYS A 134 -18.22 -13.26 -11.28
N ASP A 135 -18.00 -12.87 -10.03
CA ASP A 135 -18.57 -11.65 -9.44
C ASP A 135 -17.55 -10.50 -9.33
N SER A 136 -16.26 -10.84 -9.36
CA SER A 136 -15.12 -9.98 -9.01
C SER A 136 -13.91 -10.39 -9.85
N ALA A 137 -14.09 -10.26 -11.17
CA ALA A 137 -13.06 -10.55 -12.15
C ALA A 137 -11.79 -9.70 -11.94
N ALA A 138 -10.65 -10.22 -12.38
CA ALA A 138 -9.40 -9.48 -12.34
C ALA A 138 -9.54 -8.22 -13.20
N ILE A 139 -8.93 -7.14 -12.74
CA ILE A 139 -8.95 -5.86 -13.45
C ILE A 139 -8.09 -6.02 -14.70
N THR A 140 -8.62 -5.64 -15.86
CA THR A 140 -7.94 -5.74 -17.15
C THR A 140 -7.99 -4.40 -17.87
N ASP A 141 -6.96 -4.07 -18.65
CA ASP A 141 -6.96 -2.84 -19.43
C ASP A 141 -7.81 -3.00 -20.70
N THR A 142 -9.12 -2.92 -20.51
CA THR A 142 -10.12 -2.91 -21.57
C THR A 142 -10.95 -1.63 -21.52
N PRO A 143 -11.51 -1.17 -22.65
CA PRO A 143 -12.44 -0.04 -22.65
C PRO A 143 -13.62 -0.22 -21.69
N ALA A 144 -14.13 -1.46 -21.57
CA ALA A 144 -15.24 -1.79 -20.67
C ALA A 144 -14.85 -1.62 -19.19
N MET A 145 -13.70 -2.15 -18.77
CA MET A 145 -13.21 -1.97 -17.40
C MET A 145 -12.94 -0.50 -17.07
N ARG A 146 -12.35 0.26 -18.01
CA ARG A 146 -12.13 1.71 -17.84
C ARG A 146 -13.45 2.48 -17.72
N ALA A 147 -14.49 2.07 -18.45
CA ALA A 147 -15.82 2.65 -18.31
C ALA A 147 -16.43 2.34 -16.93
N GLN A 148 -16.27 1.09 -16.44
CA GLN A 148 -16.71 0.67 -15.11
C GLN A 148 -16.01 1.44 -13.98
N MET A 149 -14.72 1.72 -14.12
CA MET A 149 -13.99 2.57 -13.17
C MET A 149 -14.56 4.00 -13.15
N ARG A 150 -14.94 4.54 -14.32
CA ARG A 150 -15.51 5.89 -14.45
C ARG A 150 -16.93 6.02 -13.90
N SER A 151 -17.74 4.95 -14.01
CA SER A 151 -19.11 4.87 -13.47
C SER A 151 -19.18 4.71 -11.96
N ASN A 152 -18.03 4.65 -11.28
CA ASN A 152 -17.92 4.50 -9.82
C ASN A 152 -18.44 3.15 -9.30
N ASP A 153 -18.43 2.11 -10.14
CA ASP A 153 -18.82 0.74 -9.76
C ASP A 153 -17.78 0.04 -8.87
N ALA A 154 -16.65 0.70 -8.62
CA ALA A 154 -15.58 0.29 -7.72
C ALA A 154 -15.08 -1.16 -7.94
N PRO A 155 -14.59 -1.50 -9.15
CA PRO A 155 -14.18 -2.88 -9.45
C PRO A 155 -13.12 -3.37 -8.46
N GLN A 156 -13.27 -4.64 -8.08
CA GLN A 156 -12.48 -5.29 -7.05
C GLN A 156 -12.20 -6.73 -7.47
N SER A 157 -11.00 -7.20 -7.14
CA SER A 157 -10.56 -8.57 -7.36
C SER A 157 -10.00 -9.16 -6.07
N PHE A 158 -10.16 -10.48 -5.93
CA PHE A 158 -9.75 -11.22 -4.74
C PHE A 158 -8.81 -12.35 -5.12
N TRP A 159 -7.80 -12.58 -4.29
CA TRP A 159 -6.70 -13.49 -4.54
C TRP A 159 -6.37 -14.24 -3.26
N ILE A 160 -6.06 -15.53 -3.36
CA ILE A 160 -5.60 -16.34 -2.24
C ILE A 160 -4.24 -16.98 -2.53
N ALA A 161 -3.45 -17.16 -1.49
CA ALA A 161 -2.18 -17.87 -1.49
C ALA A 161 -2.30 -19.11 -0.61
N GLY A 162 -2.73 -20.23 -1.21
CA GLY A 162 -3.06 -21.45 -0.48
C GLY A 162 -4.11 -21.20 0.60
N ASP A 163 -3.89 -21.77 1.78
CA ASP A 163 -4.67 -21.59 3.01
C ASP A 163 -4.12 -20.48 3.92
N LYS A 164 -3.11 -19.72 3.45
CA LYS A 164 -2.34 -18.80 4.28
C LYS A 164 -2.82 -17.36 4.23
N TYR A 165 -3.01 -16.84 3.02
CA TYR A 165 -3.19 -15.41 2.83
C TYR A 165 -4.28 -15.10 1.80
N GLN A 166 -4.86 -13.91 1.93
CA GLN A 166 -5.79 -13.34 1.00
C GLN A 166 -5.41 -11.89 0.70
N VAL A 167 -5.51 -11.52 -0.57
CA VAL A 167 -5.39 -10.15 -1.05
C VAL A 167 -6.69 -9.71 -1.70
N SER A 168 -7.13 -8.51 -1.35
CA SER A 168 -8.18 -7.79 -2.05
C SER A 168 -7.58 -6.54 -2.70
N LEU A 169 -7.79 -6.40 -4.00
CA LEU A 169 -7.39 -5.22 -4.79
C LEU A 169 -8.64 -4.56 -5.36
N GLY A 170 -8.94 -3.36 -4.90
CA GLY A 170 -10.05 -2.55 -5.40
C GLY A 170 -9.58 -1.20 -5.91
N VAL A 171 -10.36 -0.61 -6.80
CA VAL A 171 -10.14 0.75 -7.28
C VAL A 171 -11.45 1.52 -7.32
N ARG A 172 -11.44 2.75 -6.85
CA ARG A 172 -12.60 3.64 -6.90
C ARG A 172 -12.23 4.97 -7.54
N ARG A 173 -13.20 5.59 -8.21
CA ARG A 173 -13.08 6.99 -8.61
C ARG A 173 -13.10 7.85 -7.36
N PHE A 174 -12.19 8.80 -7.28
CA PHE A 174 -12.05 9.73 -6.16
C PHE A 174 -12.32 11.15 -6.65
N VAL A 175 -13.31 11.80 -6.04
CA VAL A 175 -13.67 13.18 -6.36
C VAL A 175 -13.16 14.07 -5.23
N HIS A 176 -12.22 14.96 -5.55
CA HIS A 176 -11.75 15.97 -4.60
C HIS A 176 -12.78 17.09 -4.48
N GLU A 177 -13.17 17.47 -3.26
CA GLU A 177 -14.13 18.55 -3.02
C GLU A 177 -13.69 19.88 -3.66
N ASN A 178 -12.39 20.16 -3.64
CA ASN A 178 -11.81 21.38 -4.20
C ASN A 178 -11.47 21.29 -5.70
N ARG A 179 -11.51 20.09 -6.29
CA ARG A 179 -11.16 19.84 -7.70
C ARG A 179 -12.09 18.76 -8.30
N PRO A 180 -13.40 19.00 -8.37
CA PRO A 180 -14.36 17.96 -8.74
C PRO A 180 -14.24 17.50 -10.21
N ALA A 181 -13.66 18.33 -11.08
CA ALA A 181 -13.40 18.00 -12.48
C ALA A 181 -12.14 17.16 -12.70
N ASP A 182 -11.29 17.00 -11.67
CA ASP A 182 -10.05 16.24 -11.75
C ASP A 182 -10.36 14.74 -11.61
N GLU A 183 -10.33 14.00 -12.73
CA GLU A 183 -10.60 12.56 -12.75
C GLU A 183 -9.45 11.80 -12.08
N ARG A 184 -9.68 11.37 -10.84
CA ARG A 184 -8.68 10.67 -10.03
C ARG A 184 -9.21 9.35 -9.50
N TYR A 185 -8.28 8.45 -9.17
CA TYR A 185 -8.56 7.10 -8.70
C TYR A 185 -7.77 6.78 -7.45
N LEU A 186 -8.42 6.06 -6.53
CA LEU A 186 -7.81 5.53 -5.32
C LEU A 186 -7.82 4.00 -5.40
N ILE A 187 -6.66 3.38 -5.25
CA ILE A 187 -6.54 1.93 -5.13
C ILE A 187 -6.53 1.60 -3.64
N THR A 188 -7.18 0.51 -3.29
CA THR A 188 -7.15 -0.07 -1.94
C THR A 188 -6.63 -1.48 -2.05
N LEU A 189 -5.56 -1.77 -1.31
CA LEU A 189 -5.01 -3.10 -1.12
C LEU A 189 -5.25 -3.51 0.32
N GLN A 190 -5.87 -4.68 0.50
CA GLN A 190 -5.93 -5.37 1.78
C GLN A 190 -5.22 -6.71 1.66
N LEU A 191 -4.31 -6.98 2.60
CA LEU A 191 -3.59 -8.24 2.71
C LEU A 191 -3.85 -8.81 4.10
N SER A 192 -4.36 -10.03 4.18
CA SER A 192 -4.67 -10.69 5.44
C SER A 192 -4.33 -12.17 5.41
N GLY A 193 -4.44 -12.82 6.56
CA GLY A 193 -4.33 -14.27 6.70
C GLY A 193 -4.93 -14.73 8.03
N PRO A 194 -5.57 -15.92 8.09
CA PRO A 194 -5.91 -16.81 6.97
C PRO A 194 -6.98 -16.21 6.03
N PRO A 195 -7.29 -16.84 4.87
CA PRO A 195 -8.36 -16.37 3.99
C PRO A 195 -9.72 -16.29 4.69
N PHE A 196 -10.49 -15.25 4.38
CA PHE A 196 -11.86 -15.04 4.90
C PHE A 196 -12.93 -15.25 3.83
N ILE A 197 -12.54 -15.14 2.56
CA ILE A 197 -13.40 -15.28 1.39
C ILE A 197 -12.82 -16.44 0.58
N GLU A 198 -13.69 -17.38 0.25
CA GLU A 198 -13.38 -18.51 -0.62
C GLU A 198 -14.29 -18.49 -1.84
N ASP A 199 -13.97 -19.29 -2.85
CA ASP A 199 -14.95 -19.57 -3.90
C ASP A 199 -16.15 -20.27 -3.26
N GLY A 200 -17.37 -19.84 -3.60
CA GLY A 200 -18.57 -20.62 -3.25
C GLY A 200 -18.48 -22.02 -3.86
N PRO A 201 -19.26 -23.01 -3.36
CA PRO A 201 -19.34 -24.31 -4.00
C PRO A 201 -19.62 -24.11 -5.50
N ALA A 202 -18.90 -24.84 -6.34
CA ALA A 202 -19.13 -24.82 -7.78
C ALA A 202 -20.55 -25.34 -8.04
N ASP A 203 -21.44 -24.43 -8.47
CA ASP A 203 -22.76 -24.77 -9.00
C ASP A 203 -22.62 -25.41 -10.40
#